data_AF-A0AA96Y8J7-F1
#
_entry.id   AF-A0AA96Y8J7-F1
#
_cell.length_a   1.000
_cell.length_b   1.000
_cell.length_c   1.000
_cell.angle_alpha   90.00
_cell.angle_beta   90.00
_cell.angle_gamma   90.00
#
_symmetry.space_group_name_H-M   'P 1'
#
loop_
_entity.id
_entity.type
_entity.pdbx_description
1 polymer ?
#
loop_
_entity_poly.entity_id
_entity_poly.type
_entity_poly.pdbx_seq_one_letter_code
_entity_poly.pdbx_strand_id
1 'polypeptide(L)'
;MIDRYNYVIANLLGRENVLFLKYEDMVLNYQEWLAKFLSVFIAPEPNVPTETQPKGLLALLEKLPLVQREGRSPSPTFSALYQELFEAHKADFQVEDEDVYRHKRQVLPGDHTRKLQPETIAILNEKFAEILNALGYEPVANSQIH
;
A
#
# COMPACT_ATOMS: atom_id res chain seq x y z
N MET A 1 19.83 3.21 -10.07
CA MET A 1 18.36 3.01 -9.91
C MET A 1 18.06 1.53 -9.66
N ILE A 2 18.53 0.63 -10.52
CA ILE A 2 18.48 -0.83 -10.36
C ILE A 2 19.08 -1.27 -9.02
N ASP A 3 20.23 -0.70 -8.63
CA ASP A 3 20.93 -1.07 -7.39
C ASP A 3 20.09 -0.86 -6.12
N ARG A 4 19.22 0.15 -6.12
CA ARG A 4 18.31 0.41 -5.00
C ARG A 4 17.26 -0.69 -4.90
N TYR A 5 16.71 -1.16 -6.02
CA TYR A 5 15.76 -2.27 -6.02
C TYR A 5 16.45 -3.57 -5.60
N ASN A 6 17.65 -3.83 -6.13
CA ASN A 6 18.45 -5.00 -5.73
C ASN A 6 18.76 -4.97 -4.23
N TYR A 7 19.09 -3.80 -3.68
CA TYR A 7 19.29 -3.64 -2.24
C TYR A 7 18.01 -3.97 -1.45
N VAL A 8 16.86 -3.43 -1.85
CA VAL A 8 15.56 -3.70 -1.18
C VAL A 8 15.21 -5.18 -1.26
N ILE A 9 15.35 -5.81 -2.43
CA ILE A 9 15.06 -7.23 -2.63
C ILE A 9 15.98 -8.09 -1.77
N ALA A 10 17.30 -7.84 -1.81
CA ALA A 10 18.27 -8.65 -1.09
C ALA A 10 18.24 -8.44 0.43
N ASN A 11 17.89 -7.24 0.90
CA ASN A 11 18.04 -6.89 2.31
C ASN A 11 16.74 -6.62 3.04
N LEU A 12 15.59 -6.46 2.39
CA LEU A 12 14.35 -6.08 3.07
C LEU A 12 13.20 -7.03 2.74
N LEU A 13 13.10 -7.49 1.49
CA LEU A 13 12.01 -8.37 1.07
C LEU A 13 12.02 -9.68 1.88
N GLY A 14 10.88 -10.04 2.44
CA GLY A 14 10.68 -11.27 3.21
C GLY A 14 11.13 -11.22 4.68
N ARG A 15 11.65 -10.09 5.18
CA ARG A 15 11.94 -9.94 6.61
C ARG A 15 10.67 -9.76 7.43
N GLU A 16 10.64 -10.33 8.63
CA GLU A 16 9.47 -10.29 9.53
C GLU A 16 9.01 -8.88 9.91
N ASN A 17 9.94 -7.92 9.97
CA ASN A 17 9.66 -6.53 10.29
C ASN A 17 9.45 -5.64 9.04
N VAL A 18 9.28 -6.24 7.87
CA VAL A 18 9.07 -5.54 6.61
C VAL A 18 7.79 -6.05 5.95
N LEU A 19 6.82 -5.15 5.82
CA LEU A 19 5.60 -5.44 5.05
C LEU A 19 5.76 -4.97 3.61
N PHE A 20 5.66 -5.90 2.67
CA PHE A 20 5.59 -5.57 1.24
C PHE A 20 4.13 -5.35 0.81
N LEU A 21 3.86 -4.20 0.20
CA LEU A 21 2.56 -3.78 -0.31
C LEU A 21 2.70 -3.34 -1.77
N LYS A 22 1.70 -3.64 -2.60
CA LYS A 22 1.64 -3.20 -4.00
C LYS A 22 0.66 -2.05 -4.16
N TYR A 23 0.98 -1.14 -5.08
CA TYR A 23 0.08 -0.04 -5.45
C TYR A 23 -1.17 -0.58 -6.16
N GLU A 24 -0.99 -1.60 -7.00
CA GLU A 24 -2.07 -2.26 -7.73
C GLU A 24 -3.10 -2.87 -6.76
N ASP A 25 -2.64 -3.52 -5.69
CA ASP A 25 -3.53 -4.05 -4.64
C ASP A 25 -4.30 -2.93 -3.94
N MET A 26 -3.68 -1.77 -3.71
CA MET A 26 -4.35 -0.61 -3.09
C MET A 26 -5.50 -0.10 -3.97
N VAL A 27 -5.32 -0.08 -5.29
CA VAL A 27 -6.32 0.42 -6.24
C VAL A 27 -7.38 -0.62 -6.56
N LEU A 28 -6.98 -1.87 -6.79
CA LEU A 28 -7.86 -2.95 -7.28
C LEU A 28 -8.48 -3.78 -6.14
N ASN A 29 -7.84 -3.84 -4.98
CA ASN A 29 -8.28 -4.62 -3.83
C ASN A 29 -8.03 -3.87 -2.51
N TYR A 30 -8.58 -2.65 -2.43
CA TYR A 30 -8.37 -1.74 -1.30
C TYR A 30 -8.70 -2.39 0.06
N GLN A 31 -9.71 -3.26 0.09
CA GLN A 31 -10.14 -3.98 1.29
C GLN A 31 -9.00 -4.83 1.89
N GLU A 32 -8.42 -5.72 1.09
CA GLU A 32 -7.33 -6.60 1.53
C GLU A 32 -6.04 -5.80 1.77
N TRP A 33 -5.77 -4.81 0.92
CA TRP A 33 -4.62 -3.94 1.08
C TRP A 33 -4.65 -3.18 2.42
N LEU A 34 -5.80 -2.60 2.78
CA LEU A 34 -5.97 -1.84 4.03
C LEU A 34 -5.84 -2.76 5.24
N ALA A 35 -6.43 -3.95 5.20
CA ALA A 35 -6.29 -4.94 6.27
C ALA A 35 -4.82 -5.34 6.48
N LYS A 36 -4.10 -5.59 5.38
CA LYS A 36 -2.67 -5.92 5.41
C LYS A 36 -1.83 -4.75 5.93
N PHE A 37 -2.10 -3.52 5.49
CA PHE A 37 -1.43 -2.32 5.98
C PHE A 37 -1.65 -2.11 7.49
N LEU A 38 -2.88 -2.28 7.99
CA LEU A 38 -3.18 -2.08 9.41
C LEU A 38 -2.61 -3.18 10.31
N SER A 39 -2.37 -4.38 9.78
CA SER A 39 -1.85 -5.52 10.55
C SER A 39 -0.51 -5.23 11.27
N VAL A 40 0.33 -4.33 10.73
CA VAL A 40 1.64 -4.01 11.32
C VAL A 40 1.57 -3.07 12.52
N PHE A 41 0.47 -2.35 12.68
CA PHE A 41 0.28 -1.38 13.76
C PHE A 41 -0.45 -1.97 14.94
N ILE A 42 -1.07 -3.13 14.76
CA ILE A 42 -1.92 -3.75 15.75
C ILE A 42 -1.17 -4.98 16.24
N ALA A 43 -0.32 -4.74 17.25
CA ALA A 43 0.38 -5.81 17.94
C ALA A 43 -0.62 -6.86 18.42
N PRO A 44 -0.26 -8.16 18.44
CA PRO A 44 -0.98 -9.10 19.26
C PRO A 44 -0.82 -8.63 20.71
N GLU A 45 -1.92 -8.35 21.41
CA GLU A 45 -1.91 -8.06 22.84
C GLU A 45 -1.43 -9.31 23.59
N PRO A 46 -0.40 -9.20 24.45
CA PRO A 46 -0.54 -9.88 25.73
C PRO A 46 0.22 -9.13 26.83
N ASN A 47 -0.46 -8.32 27.66
CA ASN A 47 0.04 -7.97 28.99
C ASN A 47 1.47 -7.36 29.07
N VAL A 48 1.89 -6.50 28.12
CA VAL A 48 3.21 -5.84 28.18
C VAL A 48 3.09 -4.43 28.78
N PRO A 49 3.85 -4.09 29.85
CA PRO A 49 3.85 -2.75 30.44
C PRO A 49 4.30 -1.67 29.44
N THR A 50 3.59 -0.55 29.43
CA THR A 50 3.54 0.51 28.41
C THR A 50 4.81 1.36 28.25
N GLU A 51 5.96 0.97 28.80
CA GLU A 51 7.13 1.86 28.92
C GLU A 51 8.09 1.88 27.71
N THR A 52 7.92 1.00 26.71
CA THR A 52 8.88 0.89 25.60
C THR A 52 8.29 0.95 24.19
N GLN A 53 7.09 1.51 24.01
CA GLN A 53 6.56 1.70 22.65
C GLN A 53 7.12 2.97 21.99
N PRO A 54 7.58 2.90 20.72
CA PRO A 54 8.13 4.06 20.03
C PRO A 54 7.03 5.11 19.80
N LYS A 55 7.21 6.28 20.43
CA LYS A 55 6.28 7.42 20.49
C LYS A 55 5.99 8.11 19.14
N GLY A 56 6.48 7.59 18.02
CA GLY A 56 6.49 8.29 16.72
C GLY A 56 5.14 8.33 16.00
N LEU A 57 4.35 7.26 16.05
CA LEU A 57 3.09 7.13 15.29
C LEU A 57 1.83 7.05 16.18
N LEU A 58 1.94 6.50 17.40
CA LEU A 58 0.86 6.61 18.40
C LEU A 58 0.46 8.06 18.65
N ALA A 59 1.44 8.98 18.70
CA ALA A 59 1.19 10.42 18.81
C ALA A 59 0.49 11.04 17.58
N LEU A 60 0.54 10.38 16.41
CA LEU A 60 -0.20 10.80 15.21
C LEU A 60 -1.65 10.27 15.27
N LEU A 61 -1.84 9.05 15.76
CA LEU A 61 -3.15 8.45 15.99
C LEU A 61 -3.93 9.17 17.10
N GLU A 62 -3.25 9.66 18.14
CA GLU A 62 -3.83 10.52 19.19
C GLU A 62 -4.35 11.87 18.65
N LYS A 63 -3.78 12.36 17.55
CA LYS A 63 -4.19 13.63 16.91
C LYS A 63 -5.35 13.47 15.94
N LEU A 64 -5.70 12.24 15.56
CA LEU A 64 -6.95 12.00 14.86
C LEU A 64 -8.11 12.31 15.83
N PRO A 65 -9.24 12.87 15.36
CA PRO A 65 -10.41 13.16 16.20
C PRO A 65 -11.04 11.92 16.88
N LEU A 66 -10.43 10.75 16.71
CA LEU A 66 -10.79 9.43 17.22
C LEU A 66 -10.42 9.18 18.67
N VAL A 67 -9.53 10.00 19.24
CA VAL A 67 -9.06 9.84 20.63
C VAL A 67 -9.66 10.91 21.57
N GLN A 68 -10.40 11.89 21.05
CA GLN A 68 -10.89 13.04 21.85
C GLN A 68 -12.32 12.88 22.42
N ARG A 69 -12.86 11.66 22.50
CA ARG A 69 -14.11 11.42 23.25
C ARG A 69 -13.76 11.02 24.68
N GLU A 70 -13.93 11.96 25.61
CA GLU A 70 -13.82 11.73 27.05
C GLU A 70 -14.58 10.46 27.46
N GLY A 71 -13.85 9.46 27.98
CA GLY A 71 -14.44 8.30 28.67
C GLY A 71 -14.27 6.92 28.02
N ARG A 72 -13.49 6.72 26.95
CA ARG A 72 -13.26 5.37 26.36
C ARG A 72 -11.80 4.91 26.47
N SER A 73 -11.62 3.64 26.83
CA SER A 73 -10.33 2.93 26.97
C SER A 73 -9.37 3.15 25.77
N PRO A 74 -8.04 3.23 26.00
CA PRO A 74 -7.09 3.82 25.05
C PRO A 74 -6.60 2.78 24.04
N SER A 75 -7.38 2.50 23.00
CA SER A 75 -6.89 2.02 21.70
C SER A 75 -8.10 1.81 20.79
N PRO A 76 -8.20 2.44 19.61
CA PRO A 76 -9.22 2.07 18.64
C PRO A 76 -9.00 0.60 18.25
N THR A 77 -9.97 -0.26 18.54
CA THR A 77 -9.92 -1.68 18.12
C THR A 77 -9.74 -1.77 16.61
N PHE A 78 -9.00 -2.78 16.11
CA PHE A 78 -8.79 -3.04 14.68
C PHE A 78 -10.04 -2.78 13.84
N SER A 79 -11.18 -3.34 14.27
CA SER A 79 -12.48 -3.21 13.60
C SER A 79 -12.96 -1.76 13.44
N ALA A 80 -12.77 -0.91 14.45
CA ALA A 80 -13.21 0.48 14.40
C ALA A 80 -12.34 1.32 13.47
N LEU A 81 -11.01 1.22 13.61
CA LEU A 81 -10.07 1.93 12.75
C LEU A 81 -10.18 1.48 11.30
N TYR A 82 -10.26 0.16 11.08
CA TYR A 82 -10.46 -0.43 9.76
C TYR A 82 -11.73 0.11 9.11
N GLN A 83 -12.87 0.07 9.82
CA GLN A 83 -14.13 0.48 9.21
C GLN A 83 -14.17 1.96 8.87
N GLU A 84 -13.62 2.80 9.73
CA GLU A 84 -13.58 4.24 9.44
C GLU A 84 -12.71 4.56 8.24
N LEU A 85 -11.49 4.03 8.19
CA LEU A 85 -10.58 4.26 7.06
C LEU A 85 -11.12 3.64 5.77
N PHE A 86 -11.81 2.50 5.87
CA PHE A 86 -12.46 1.87 4.74
C PHE A 86 -13.59 2.76 4.21
N GLU A 87 -14.51 3.19 5.07
CA GLU A 87 -15.65 4.04 4.66
C GLU A 87 -15.20 5.41 4.13
N ALA A 88 -14.17 6.02 4.73
CA ALA A 88 -13.67 7.33 4.33
C ALA A 88 -12.98 7.31 2.95
N HIS A 89 -12.34 6.20 2.58
CA HIS A 89 -11.43 6.15 1.42
C HIS A 89 -11.77 5.09 0.37
N LYS A 90 -12.78 4.22 0.56
CA LYS A 90 -13.14 3.19 -0.44
C LYS A 90 -13.49 3.75 -1.82
N ALA A 91 -13.99 5.00 -1.88
CA ALA A 91 -14.34 5.67 -3.13
C ALA A 91 -13.18 6.46 -3.75
N ASP A 92 -12.07 6.66 -3.03
CA ASP A 92 -10.94 7.49 -3.50
C ASP A 92 -10.22 6.91 -4.73
N PHE A 93 -10.42 5.62 -5.00
CA PHE A 93 -9.81 4.87 -6.09
C PHE A 93 -10.81 4.53 -7.20
N GLN A 94 -12.09 4.92 -7.04
CA GLN A 94 -13.12 4.87 -8.07
C GLN A 94 -13.06 6.18 -8.86
N VAL A 95 -12.18 6.25 -9.87
CA VAL A 95 -12.08 7.42 -10.76
C VAL A 95 -12.82 7.10 -12.05
N GLU A 96 -13.94 7.79 -12.29
CA GLU A 96 -14.78 7.58 -13.49
C GLU A 96 -14.13 8.13 -14.76
N ASP A 97 -13.41 9.27 -14.70
CA ASP A 97 -12.84 9.94 -15.90
C ASP A 97 -11.50 10.68 -15.67
N GLU A 98 -10.69 10.80 -16.73
CA GLU A 98 -9.40 11.53 -16.76
C GLU A 98 -9.62 13.06 -16.75
N ASP A 99 -9.23 13.73 -15.65
CA ASP A 99 -9.23 15.20 -15.54
C ASP A 99 -7.81 15.76 -15.40
N VAL A 100 -7.35 16.48 -16.42
CA VAL A 100 -5.99 17.06 -16.53
C VAL A 100 -5.74 18.20 -15.54
N TYR A 101 -6.69 18.60 -14.69
CA TYR A 101 -6.48 19.60 -13.64
C TYR A 101 -6.50 19.01 -12.23
N ARG A 102 -6.84 17.74 -12.06
CA ARG A 102 -6.88 17.09 -10.74
C ARG A 102 -5.51 16.58 -10.31
N HIS A 103 -5.29 16.41 -9.02
CA HIS A 103 -4.07 15.74 -8.53
C HIS A 103 -4.15 14.22 -8.75
N LYS A 104 -5.34 13.64 -8.62
CA LYS A 104 -5.66 12.25 -9.02
C LYS A 104 -6.31 12.30 -10.41
N ARG A 105 -5.50 12.06 -11.46
CA ARG A 105 -5.92 12.19 -12.87
C ARG A 105 -6.28 10.84 -13.49
N GLN A 106 -5.44 9.85 -13.27
CA GLN A 106 -5.61 8.45 -13.63
C GLN A 106 -4.89 7.62 -12.56
N VAL A 107 -5.60 6.68 -11.94
CA VAL A 107 -5.06 5.84 -10.86
C VAL A 107 -5.01 4.36 -11.25
N LEU A 108 -5.57 4.00 -12.41
CA LEU A 108 -5.67 2.61 -12.87
C LEU A 108 -4.30 2.06 -13.31
N PRO A 109 -3.91 0.87 -12.83
CA PRO A 109 -2.74 0.16 -13.32
C PRO A 109 -2.81 -0.08 -14.84
N GLY A 110 -1.66 -0.09 -15.51
CA GLY A 110 -1.56 -0.42 -16.94
C GLY A 110 -1.63 0.77 -17.91
N ASP A 111 -1.86 2.00 -17.43
CA ASP A 111 -1.90 3.21 -18.26
C ASP A 111 -0.58 3.49 -19.03
N HIS A 112 0.54 2.94 -18.57
CA HIS A 112 1.81 3.02 -19.29
C HIS A 112 1.73 2.41 -20.70
N THR A 113 0.88 1.40 -20.93
CA THR A 113 0.73 0.71 -22.22
C THR A 113 0.19 1.62 -23.32
N ARG A 114 -0.69 2.58 -22.98
CA ARG A 114 -1.19 3.57 -23.96
C ARG A 114 -0.22 4.73 -24.21
N LYS A 115 0.75 4.94 -23.31
CA LYS A 115 1.69 6.09 -23.35
C LYS A 115 3.06 5.73 -23.93
N LEU A 116 3.45 4.46 -23.88
CA LEU A 116 4.76 3.99 -24.34
C LEU A 116 4.65 3.21 -25.65
N GLN A 117 5.70 3.29 -26.47
CA GLN A 117 5.82 2.45 -27.67
C GLN A 117 6.10 0.99 -27.27
N PRO A 118 5.58 0.00 -28.03
CA PRO A 118 5.80 -1.42 -27.74
C PRO A 118 7.28 -1.81 -27.61
N GLU A 119 8.15 -1.23 -28.43
CA GLU A 119 9.60 -1.48 -28.40
C GLU A 119 10.21 -0.97 -27.10
N THR A 120 9.73 0.18 -26.60
CA THR A 120 10.17 0.74 -25.32
C THR A 120 9.73 -0.17 -24.16
N ILE A 121 8.50 -0.67 -24.21
CA ILE A 121 8.00 -1.62 -23.21
C ILE A 121 8.84 -2.90 -23.22
N ALA A 122 9.17 -3.44 -24.39
CA ALA A 122 10.01 -4.64 -24.51
C ALA A 122 11.40 -4.43 -23.89
N ILE A 123 12.08 -3.32 -24.20
CA ILE A 123 13.39 -2.97 -23.63
C ILE A 123 13.31 -2.83 -22.10
N LEU A 124 12.26 -2.20 -21.58
CA LEU A 124 12.07 -2.04 -20.14
C LEU A 124 11.80 -3.39 -19.45
N ASN A 125 10.94 -4.23 -20.04
CA ASN A 125 10.64 -5.56 -19.52
C ASN A 125 11.90 -6.43 -19.47
N GLU A 126 12.72 -6.42 -20.51
CA GLU A 126 14.01 -7.14 -20.52
C GLU A 126 14.94 -6.59 -19.43
N LYS A 127 15.10 -5.26 -19.38
CA LYS A 127 16.01 -4.60 -18.42
C LYS A 127 15.63 -4.81 -16.95
N PHE A 128 14.33 -4.91 -16.65
CA PHE A 128 13.83 -5.03 -15.28
C PHE A 128 13.28 -6.42 -14.94
N ALA A 129 13.40 -7.40 -15.84
CA ALA A 129 12.79 -8.72 -15.71
C ALA A 129 13.04 -9.37 -14.33
N GLU A 130 14.30 -9.39 -13.89
CA GLU A 130 14.68 -9.99 -12.60
C GLU A 130 14.01 -9.30 -11.41
N ILE A 131 13.97 -7.96 -11.43
CA ILE A 131 13.36 -7.14 -10.37
C ILE A 131 11.84 -7.34 -10.36
N LEU A 132 11.20 -7.32 -11.53
CA LEU A 132 9.75 -7.50 -11.66
C LEU A 132 9.34 -8.88 -11.15
N ASN A 133 10.04 -9.93 -11.57
CA ASN A 133 9.79 -11.29 -11.11
C ASN A 133 9.98 -11.43 -9.59
N ALA A 134 11.05 -10.86 -9.03
CA ALA A 134 11.32 -10.90 -7.59
C ALA A 134 10.23 -10.19 -6.76
N LEU A 135 9.61 -9.15 -7.31
CA LEU A 135 8.51 -8.39 -6.68
C LEU A 135 7.12 -8.96 -7.02
N GLY A 136 7.06 -10.07 -7.77
CA GLY A 136 5.83 -10.73 -8.19
C GLY A 136 5.00 -9.91 -9.17
N TYR A 137 5.65 -9.15 -10.05
CA TYR A 137 5.04 -8.53 -11.22
C TYR A 137 5.27 -9.44 -12.42
N GLU A 138 4.19 -9.93 -13.03
CA GLU A 138 4.32 -10.72 -14.25
C GLU A 138 4.72 -9.82 -15.43
N PRO A 139 5.63 -10.26 -16.30
CA PRO A 139 5.88 -9.58 -17.54
C PRO A 139 4.59 -9.53 -18.37
N VAL A 140 4.31 -8.38 -18.98
CA VAL A 140 3.07 -8.08 -19.74
C VAL A 140 2.81 -9.03 -20.93
N ALA A 141 3.66 -10.05 -21.16
CA ALA A 141 3.49 -11.05 -22.20
C ALA A 141 2.20 -11.89 -22.07
N ASN A 142 1.58 -11.97 -20.88
CA ASN A 142 0.38 -12.79 -20.62
C ASN A 142 -0.81 -12.05 -20.00
N SER A 143 -0.75 -10.72 -19.88
CA SER A 143 -1.90 -9.95 -19.39
C SER A 143 -2.92 -9.78 -20.53
N GLN A 144 -3.72 -10.82 -20.80
CA GLN A 144 -5.03 -10.60 -21.41
C GLN A 144 -5.85 -9.79 -20.41
N ILE A 145 -5.90 -8.49 -20.66
CA ILE A 145 -6.79 -7.58 -19.94
C ILE A 145 -8.19 -7.83 -20.51
N HIS A 146 -9.04 -8.47 -19.70
CA HIS A 146 -10.49 -8.54 -19.91
C HIS A 146 -11.15 -7.19 -19.59
#